data_AF-A0A6S6PSJ3-F1
#
_entry.id   AF-A0A6S6PSJ3-F1
#
_cell.length_a   1.000
_cell.length_b   1.000
_cell.length_c   1.000
_cell.angle_alpha   90.00
_cell.angle_beta   90.00
_cell.angle_gamma   90.00
#
_symmetry.space_group_name_H-M   'P 1'
#
loop_
_entity.id
_entity.type
_entity.pdbx_description
1 polymer ?
#
loop_
_entity_poly.entity_id
_entity_poly.type
_entity_poly.pdbx_seq_one_letter_code
_entity_poly.pdbx_strand_id
1 'polypeptide(L)'
;MLFTLVNGSNQRSCGYPRVFTGRGMSKMTYKGYHARVEFEPNDGVFAGRLAGINDIITFEADNVKGLEEAFHEAVEDYLETCQSIGKDPQKP
;
A
#
# COMPACT_ATOMS: atom_id res chain seq x y z
N MET A 1 52.20 -21.14 -15.00
CA MET A 1 51.59 -20.71 -16.27
C MET A 1 50.61 -21.79 -16.71
N LEU A 2 49.31 -21.58 -16.49
CA LEU A 2 48.24 -22.08 -17.37
C LEU A 2 46.95 -21.32 -17.02
N PHE A 3 46.62 -20.34 -17.86
CA PHE A 3 45.29 -19.76 -17.93
C PHE A 3 44.48 -20.62 -18.91
N THR A 4 43.36 -21.19 -18.46
CA THR A 4 42.30 -21.63 -19.36
C THR A 4 40.94 -21.55 -18.65
N LEU A 5 40.22 -20.47 -18.99
CA LEU A 5 38.80 -20.35 -19.35
C LEU A 5 37.71 -21.10 -18.54
N VAL A 6 36.74 -20.30 -18.09
CA VAL A 6 35.27 -20.39 -18.32
C VAL A 6 34.60 -19.73 -17.10
N ASN A 7 34.29 -18.44 -17.15
CA ASN A 7 33.03 -17.90 -17.68
C ASN A 7 31.80 -18.63 -17.13
N GLY A 8 31.40 -18.22 -15.92
CA GLY A 8 30.29 -18.82 -15.21
C GLY A 8 29.85 -17.91 -14.08
N SER A 9 29.50 -16.66 -14.42
CA SER A 9 28.70 -15.79 -13.56
C SER A 9 27.39 -16.52 -13.28
N ASN A 10 27.39 -17.30 -12.20
CA ASN A 10 26.25 -18.04 -11.69
C ASN A 10 25.15 -17.03 -11.37
N GLN A 11 24.26 -16.86 -12.35
CA GLN A 11 23.01 -16.13 -12.28
C GLN A 11 22.15 -16.80 -11.22
N ARG A 12 22.39 -16.43 -9.96
CA ARG A 12 21.37 -16.53 -8.93
C ARG A 12 20.26 -15.60 -9.40
N SER A 13 19.21 -16.23 -9.89
CA SER A 13 17.91 -15.66 -10.19
C SER A 13 17.29 -15.06 -8.91
N CYS A 14 17.84 -13.95 -8.44
CA CYS A 14 17.01 -12.91 -7.84
C CYS A 14 16.24 -12.34 -9.03
N GLY A 15 15.02 -12.88 -9.24
CA GLY A 15 14.16 -12.52 -10.35
C GLY A 15 14.11 -11.00 -10.50
N TYR A 16 14.42 -10.54 -11.71
CA TYR A 16 14.33 -9.17 -12.24
C TYR A 16 14.06 -8.08 -11.18
N PRO A 17 14.97 -7.10 -10.96
CA PRO A 17 14.50 -5.82 -10.46
C PRO A 17 13.61 -5.27 -11.58
N ARG A 18 12.31 -5.54 -11.49
CA ARG A 18 11.33 -4.98 -12.40
C ARG A 18 11.29 -3.51 -12.06
N VAL A 19 12.11 -2.75 -12.76
CA VAL A 19 12.12 -1.29 -12.78
C VAL A 19 10.71 -0.88 -13.22
N PHE A 20 9.83 -0.64 -12.26
CA PHE A 20 8.64 0.17 -12.49
C PHE A 20 9.04 1.62 -12.27
N THR A 21 9.71 2.16 -13.28
CA THR A 21 9.76 3.61 -13.49
C THR A 21 8.34 4.17 -13.53
N GLY A 22 8.03 5.07 -12.60
CA GLY A 22 7.20 6.26 -12.82
C GLY A 22 5.71 6.06 -13.09
N ARG A 23 4.91 6.05 -12.03
CA ARG A 23 3.67 6.83 -11.86
C ARG A 23 3.33 6.81 -10.37
N GLY A 24 3.21 7.98 -9.74
CA GLY A 24 2.98 8.11 -8.31
C GLY A 24 1.69 7.42 -7.91
N MET A 25 1.81 6.20 -7.39
CA MET A 25 0.75 5.54 -6.63
C MET A 25 1.15 5.70 -5.17
N SER A 26 0.55 6.66 -4.48
CA SER A 26 0.83 6.92 -3.07
C SER A 26 0.24 5.76 -2.27
N LYS A 27 1.11 4.89 -1.76
CA LYS A 27 0.74 3.74 -0.93
C LYS A 27 0.98 4.12 0.52
N MET A 28 -0.06 4.20 1.34
CA MET A 28 0.07 4.47 2.76
C MET A 28 -0.14 3.18 3.55
N THR A 29 0.52 3.05 4.70
CA THR A 29 0.41 1.86 5.55
C THR A 29 0.19 2.25 7.00
N TYR A 30 -0.82 1.69 7.63
CA TYR A 30 -1.15 1.93 9.03
C TYR A 30 -1.60 0.64 9.71
N LYS A 31 -0.98 0.29 10.86
CA LYS A 31 -1.27 -0.93 11.64
C LYS A 31 -1.28 -2.24 10.82
N GLY A 32 -0.55 -2.29 9.69
CA GLY A 32 -0.52 -3.43 8.77
C GLY A 32 -1.56 -3.38 7.64
N TYR A 33 -2.47 -2.39 7.66
CA TYR A 33 -3.37 -2.11 6.55
C TYR A 33 -2.67 -1.29 5.50
N HIS A 34 -2.92 -1.62 4.24
CA HIS A 34 -2.41 -0.88 3.10
C HIS A 34 -3.54 -0.02 2.52
N ALA A 35 -3.24 1.23 2.17
CA ALA A 35 -4.13 2.09 1.42
C ALA A 35 -3.47 2.54 0.12
N ARG A 36 -4.28 2.68 -0.91
CA ARG A 36 -3.90 3.28 -2.18
C ARG A 36 -4.60 4.62 -2.27
N VAL A 37 -3.82 5.66 -2.55
CA VAL A 37 -4.30 7.02 -2.70
C VAL A 37 -4.04 7.47 -4.12
N GLU A 38 -5.07 8.03 -4.73
CA GLU A 38 -5.04 8.67 -6.03
C GLU A 38 -5.40 10.15 -5.86
N PHE A 39 -4.65 11.03 -6.53
CA PHE A 39 -4.90 12.46 -6.49
C PHE A 39 -5.55 12.90 -7.79
N GLU A 40 -6.72 13.52 -7.70
CA GLU A 40 -7.38 14.14 -8.84
C GLU A 40 -7.06 15.63 -8.89
N PRO A 41 -6.24 16.07 -9.86
CA PRO A 41 -5.83 17.47 -9.97
C PRO A 41 -6.97 18.40 -10.43
N ASN A 42 -8.08 17.85 -10.94
CA ASN A 42 -9.21 18.66 -11.41
C ASN A 42 -10.03 19.22 -10.24
N ASP A 43 -10.32 18.38 -9.24
CA ASP A 43 -11.05 18.77 -8.03
C ASP A 43 -10.11 19.14 -6.87
N GLY A 44 -8.81 18.80 -6.97
CA GLY A 44 -7.85 19.01 -5.89
C GLY A 44 -8.10 18.10 -4.69
N VAL A 45 -8.77 16.97 -4.91
CA VAL A 45 -9.14 16.00 -3.87
C VAL A 45 -8.29 14.74 -4.01
N PHE A 46 -7.91 14.18 -2.87
CA PHE A 46 -7.25 12.90 -2.73
C PHE A 46 -8.30 11.84 -2.42
N ALA A 47 -8.43 10.84 -3.29
CA ALA A 47 -9.27 9.68 -3.08
C ALA A 47 -8.42 8.49 -2.62
N GLY A 48 -8.70 7.99 -1.42
CA GLY A 48 -8.00 6.89 -0.79
C GLY A 48 -8.88 5.66 -0.61
N ARG A 49 -8.31 4.46 -0.79
CA ARG A 49 -8.98 3.19 -0.54
C ARG A 49 -8.06 2.19 0.16
N LEU A 50 -8.56 1.53 1.20
CA LEU A 50 -7.88 0.37 1.78
C LEU A 50 -7.84 -0.82 0.81
N ALA A 51 -6.68 -1.46 0.78
CA ALA A 51 -6.40 -2.70 0.08
C ALA A 51 -5.91 -3.75 1.08
N GLY A 52 -6.40 -4.99 0.95
CA GLY A 52 -5.97 -6.13 1.77
C GLY A 52 -7.02 -6.67 2.74
N ILE A 53 -8.17 -6.02 2.85
CA ILE A 53 -9.31 -6.51 3.63
C ILE A 53 -10.53 -6.73 2.73
N ASN A 54 -11.45 -7.61 3.15
CA ASN A 54 -12.74 -7.78 2.45
C ASN A 54 -13.62 -6.53 2.56
N ASP A 55 -13.47 -5.77 3.65
CA ASP A 55 -14.21 -4.54 3.85
C ASP A 55 -13.64 -3.40 2.99
N ILE A 56 -14.52 -2.73 2.25
CA ILE A 56 -14.14 -1.63 1.38
C ILE A 56 -14.22 -0.35 2.21
N ILE A 57 -13.08 0.09 2.71
CA ILE A 57 -12.96 1.37 3.41
C ILE A 57 -12.32 2.37 2.45
N THR A 58 -13.06 3.45 2.17
CA THR A 58 -12.65 4.55 1.30
C THR A 58 -12.73 5.86 2.06
N PHE A 59 -11.80 6.76 1.79
CA PHE A 59 -11.71 8.06 2.43
C PHE A 59 -11.30 9.10 1.38
N GLU A 60 -11.76 10.32 1.55
CA GLU A 60 -11.50 11.44 0.66
C GLU A 60 -11.06 12.64 1.49
N ALA A 61 -10.09 13.41 0.98
CA ALA A 61 -9.63 14.61 1.64
C ALA A 61 -9.05 15.61 0.64
N ASP A 62 -9.12 16.89 0.96
CA ASP A 62 -8.52 17.99 0.21
C ASP A 62 -7.03 18.24 0.58
N ASN A 63 -6.56 17.63 1.66
CA ASN A 63 -5.20 17.80 2.19
C ASN A 63 -4.54 16.46 2.52
N VAL A 64 -3.22 16.36 2.32
CA VAL A 64 -2.44 15.16 2.66
C VAL A 64 -2.54 14.81 4.15
N LYS A 65 -2.50 15.81 5.02
CA LYS A 65 -2.62 15.62 6.46
C LYS A 65 -4.02 15.14 6.87
N GLY A 66 -5.06 15.77 6.32
CA GLY A 66 -6.45 15.35 6.55
C GLY A 66 -6.74 13.96 6.02
N LEU A 67 -6.06 13.57 4.93
CA LEU A 67 -6.12 12.23 4.38
C LEU A 67 -5.54 11.18 5.34
N GLU A 68 -4.38 11.45 5.95
CA GLU A 68 -3.79 10.56 6.96
C GLU A 68 -4.67 10.44 8.21
N GLU A 69 -5.24 11.56 8.67
CA GLU A 69 -6.15 11.57 9.83
C GLU A 69 -7.44 10.78 9.51
N ALA A 70 -8.09 11.05 8.37
CA ALA A 70 -9.28 10.32 7.93
C ALA A 70 -9.00 8.82 7.73
N PHE A 71 -7.81 8.47 7.25
CA PHE A 71 -7.39 7.08 7.13
C PHE A 71 -7.22 6.41 8.50
N HIS A 72 -6.61 7.08 9.47
CA HIS A 72 -6.47 6.55 10.83
C HIS A 72 -7.84 6.37 11.49
N GLU A 73 -8.72 7.37 11.41
CA GLU A 73 -10.08 7.28 11.95
C GLU A 73 -10.87 6.15 11.30
N ALA A 74 -10.81 6.01 9.98
CA ALA A 74 -11.52 4.94 9.27
C ALA A 74 -11.01 3.54 9.65
N VAL A 75 -9.70 3.38 9.91
CA VAL A 75 -9.13 2.12 10.39
C VAL A 75 -9.52 1.87 11.85
N GLU A 76 -9.55 2.89 12.69
CA GLU A 76 -9.92 2.74 14.10
C GLU A 76 -11.41 2.45 14.28
N ASP A 77 -12.28 3.12 13.54
CA ASP A 77 -13.72 2.84 13.46
C ASP A 77 -13.97 1.40 12.96
N TYR A 78 -13.18 0.94 11.97
CA TYR A 78 -13.24 -0.46 11.54
C TYR A 78 -12.87 -1.44 12.65
N LEU A 79 -11.81 -1.16 13.41
CA LEU A 79 -11.37 -1.99 14.52
C LEU A 79 -12.38 -1.98 15.68
N GLU A 80 -12.99 -0.83 15.96
CA GLU A 80 -14.02 -0.67 16.99
C GLU A 80 -15.32 -1.38 16.59
N THR A 81 -15.72 -1.22 15.34
CA THR A 81 -16.84 -1.96 14.75
C THR A 81 -16.56 -3.45 14.85
N CYS A 82 -15.41 -3.95 14.37
CA CYS A 82 -15.02 -5.37 14.50
C CYS A 82 -15.13 -5.89 15.93
N GLN A 83 -14.66 -5.11 16.92
CA GLN A 83 -14.81 -5.46 18.34
C GLN A 83 -16.28 -5.50 18.79
N SER A 84 -17.10 -4.53 18.37
CA SER A 84 -18.53 -4.44 18.72
C SER A 84 -19.38 -5.56 18.10
N ILE A 85 -19.08 -5.97 16.86
CA ILE A 85 -19.73 -7.12 16.20
C ILE A 85 -19.10 -8.47 16.60
N GLY A 86 -18.05 -8.48 17.44
CA GLY A 86 -17.37 -9.70 17.87
C GLY A 86 -16.71 -10.46 16.73
N LYS A 87 -16.32 -9.76 15.65
CA LYS A 87 -15.57 -10.32 14.54
C LYS A 87 -14.07 -10.10 14.77
N ASP A 88 -13.28 -11.13 14.53
CA ASP A 88 -11.83 -11.01 14.55
C ASP A 88 -11.41 -10.05 13.42
N PRO A 89 -10.70 -8.96 13.73
CA PRO A 89 -10.34 -7.96 12.73
C PRO A 89 -9.49 -8.61 11.65
N GLN A 90 -9.98 -8.57 10.42
CA GLN A 90 -9.34 -9.25 9.30
C GLN A 90 -8.05 -8.50 8.96
N LYS A 91 -6.91 -9.10 9.29
CA LYS A 91 -5.60 -8.58 8.90
C LYS A 91 -5.21 -9.16 7.53
N PRO A 92 -4.67 -8.35 6.61
CA PRO A 92 -4.05 -8.85 5.38
C PRO A 92 -2.82 -9.72 5.65
#